data_AF-A0A939H3W7-F1
#
_entry.id   AF-A0A939H3W7-F1
#
_cell.length_a   1.000
_cell.length_b   1.000
_cell.length_c   1.000
_cell.angle_alpha   90.00
_cell.angle_beta   90.00
_cell.angle_gamma   90.00
#
_symmetry.space_group_name_H-M   'P 1'
#
loop_
_entity.id
_entity.type
_entity.pdbx_description
1 polymer ?
#
loop_
_entity_poly.entity_id
_entity_poly.type
_entity_poly.pdbx_seq_one_letter_code
_entity_poly.pdbx_strand_id
1 'polypeptide(L)'
;MRKASYYSELLQYANKIAFNIDEAEDLLQTALLAAVEAGRCDMSSLVNRKWLLGVIRNQSAFYARSAVRRKKREASFSYLSHFRLEEPISTHNFVSTLPSSLKTTALLVLTGHSKAEIAWLLRVSDPAIRQRIVQIKKRWKKYDGRHVSELNGLKESLAFGRIRQSLLNAPCRDKDTLASHDPDGHLFMMTSQNRSLRQHRVTSNLKEEKSNA
;
A
#
# COMPACT_ATOMS: atom_id res chain seq x y z
N MET A 1 -28.74 -4.79 -42.00
CA MET A 1 -28.99 -5.72 -40.88
C MET A 1 -27.76 -6.55 -40.42
N ARG A 2 -26.50 -6.09 -40.55
CA ARG A 2 -25.29 -6.88 -40.14
C ARG A 2 -24.70 -6.55 -38.76
N LYS A 3 -25.03 -5.41 -38.15
CA LYS A 3 -24.44 -4.97 -36.85
C LYS A 3 -24.92 -5.79 -35.64
N ALA A 4 -26.19 -6.23 -35.64
CA ALA A 4 -26.75 -7.01 -34.55
C ALA A 4 -26.09 -8.39 -34.38
N SER A 5 -25.67 -9.02 -35.50
CA SER A 5 -25.01 -10.35 -35.49
C SER A 5 -23.65 -10.33 -34.79
N TYR A 6 -22.84 -9.29 -35.02
CA TYR A 6 -21.48 -9.24 -34.46
C TYR A 6 -21.48 -8.91 -32.97
N TYR A 7 -22.40 -8.05 -32.54
CA TYR A 7 -22.58 -7.79 -31.11
C TYR A 7 -22.96 -9.09 -30.37
N SER A 8 -23.90 -9.89 -30.91
CA SER A 8 -24.28 -11.17 -30.30
C SER A 8 -23.14 -12.19 -30.28
N GLU A 9 -22.31 -12.25 -31.32
CA GLU A 9 -21.13 -13.13 -31.36
C GLU A 9 -20.08 -12.75 -30.30
N LEU A 10 -19.83 -11.44 -30.14
CA LEU A 10 -18.90 -10.94 -29.14
C LEU A 10 -19.44 -11.13 -27.73
N LEU A 11 -20.75 -10.96 -27.52
CA LEU A 11 -21.40 -11.20 -26.24
C LEU A 11 -21.37 -12.69 -25.89
N GLN A 12 -21.59 -13.60 -26.86
CA GLN A 12 -21.39 -15.04 -26.62
C GLN A 12 -19.94 -15.37 -26.26
N TYR A 13 -18.98 -14.72 -26.89
CA TYR A 13 -17.57 -14.90 -26.55
C TYR A 13 -17.24 -14.38 -25.14
N ALA A 14 -17.75 -13.20 -24.78
CA ALA A 14 -17.59 -12.64 -23.44
C ALA A 14 -18.22 -13.55 -22.38
N ASN A 15 -19.41 -14.10 -22.62
CA ASN A 15 -20.08 -15.05 -21.73
C ASN A 15 -19.27 -16.33 -21.50
N LYS A 16 -18.49 -16.81 -22.49
CA LYS A 16 -17.64 -17.99 -22.32
C LYS A 16 -16.44 -17.75 -21.41
N ILE A 17 -16.04 -16.49 -21.22
CA ILE A 17 -14.79 -16.13 -20.54
C ILE A 17 -15.07 -15.41 -19.21
N ALA A 18 -16.21 -14.73 -19.11
CA ALA A 18 -16.70 -14.12 -17.89
C ALA A 18 -17.09 -15.19 -16.86
N PHE A 19 -17.01 -14.83 -15.58
CA PHE A 19 -17.38 -15.71 -14.48
C PHE A 19 -18.88 -15.60 -14.17
N ASN A 20 -19.52 -14.46 -14.49
CA ASN A 20 -20.94 -14.22 -14.39
C ASN A 20 -21.50 -13.60 -15.68
N ILE A 21 -22.79 -13.76 -15.94
CA ILE A 21 -23.50 -13.20 -17.09
C ILE A 21 -23.48 -11.67 -17.05
N ASP A 22 -23.71 -11.07 -15.87
CA ASP A 22 -23.69 -9.61 -15.70
C ASP A 22 -22.30 -9.00 -15.98
N GLU A 23 -21.23 -9.71 -15.61
CA GLU A 23 -19.85 -9.31 -15.92
C GLU A 23 -19.53 -9.38 -17.42
N ALA A 24 -20.18 -10.30 -18.16
CA ALA A 24 -19.93 -10.48 -19.59
C ALA A 24 -20.36 -9.25 -20.39
N GLU A 25 -21.48 -8.63 -20.01
CA GLU A 25 -21.97 -7.41 -20.65
C GLU A 25 -21.05 -6.22 -20.36
N ASP A 26 -20.66 -6.02 -19.09
CA ASP A 26 -19.73 -4.97 -18.67
C ASP A 26 -18.36 -5.11 -19.36
N LEU A 27 -17.86 -6.34 -19.47
CA LEU A 27 -16.63 -6.66 -20.21
C LEU A 27 -16.71 -6.24 -21.67
N LEU A 28 -17.83 -6.54 -22.34
CA LEU A 28 -18.05 -6.17 -23.73
C LEU A 28 -18.17 -4.65 -23.90
N GLN A 29 -18.94 -3.99 -23.04
CA GLN A 29 -19.12 -2.53 -23.09
C GLN A 29 -17.78 -1.81 -22.90
N THR A 30 -16.97 -2.23 -21.92
CA THR A 30 -15.63 -1.67 -21.69
C THR A 30 -14.72 -1.88 -22.90
N ALA A 31 -14.75 -3.08 -23.50
CA ALA A 31 -13.95 -3.38 -24.69
C ALA A 31 -14.36 -2.54 -25.91
N LEU A 32 -15.67 -2.31 -26.10
CA LEU A 32 -16.19 -1.44 -27.16
C LEU A 32 -15.77 0.02 -26.94
N LEU A 33 -15.78 0.49 -25.69
CA LEU A 33 -15.32 1.83 -25.35
C LEU A 33 -13.83 2.01 -25.67
N ALA A 34 -12.99 1.04 -25.31
CA ALA A 34 -11.58 1.01 -25.68
C ALA A 34 -11.37 0.97 -27.21
N ALA A 35 -12.26 0.33 -27.96
CA ALA A 35 -12.23 0.33 -29.42
C ALA A 35 -12.53 1.72 -30.00
N VAL A 36 -13.46 2.46 -29.39
CA VAL A 36 -13.76 3.85 -29.78
C VAL A 36 -12.56 4.75 -29.52
N GLU A 37 -11.96 4.67 -28.33
CA GLU A 37 -10.76 5.44 -27.97
C GLU A 37 -9.58 5.15 -28.90
N ALA A 38 -9.42 3.90 -29.34
CA ALA A 38 -8.38 3.49 -30.26
C ALA A 38 -8.68 3.79 -31.75
N GLY A 39 -9.84 4.40 -32.06
CA GLY A 39 -10.28 4.66 -33.44
C GLY A 39 -10.62 3.40 -34.25
N ARG A 40 -10.93 2.28 -33.58
CA ARG A 40 -11.17 0.95 -34.17
C ARG A 40 -12.65 0.57 -34.20
N CYS A 41 -13.53 1.52 -34.54
CA CYS A 41 -14.98 1.33 -34.54
C CYS A 41 -15.51 0.48 -35.70
N ASP A 42 -14.72 0.29 -36.77
CA ASP A 42 -15.14 -0.54 -37.90
C ASP A 42 -15.04 -2.03 -37.57
N MET A 43 -16.19 -2.62 -37.24
CA MET A 43 -16.35 -4.04 -36.95
C MET A 43 -16.43 -4.93 -38.20
N SER A 44 -16.49 -4.34 -39.40
CA SER A 44 -16.43 -5.12 -40.65
C SER A 44 -15.00 -5.64 -40.89
N SER A 45 -14.00 -4.85 -40.49
CA SER A 45 -12.59 -5.24 -40.51
C SER A 45 -12.29 -6.45 -39.62
N LEU A 46 -11.66 -7.48 -40.20
CA LEU A 46 -11.18 -8.66 -39.47
C LEU A 46 -10.10 -8.31 -38.43
N VAL A 47 -9.28 -7.30 -38.71
CA VAL A 47 -8.17 -6.89 -37.82
C VAL A 47 -8.72 -6.28 -36.53
N ASN A 48 -9.72 -5.41 -36.64
CA ASN A 48 -10.34 -4.77 -35.47
C ASN A 48 -11.09 -5.80 -34.61
N ARG A 49 -11.76 -6.78 -35.24
CA ARG A 49 -12.42 -7.87 -34.52
C ARG A 49 -11.44 -8.75 -33.74
N LYS A 50 -10.33 -9.17 -34.35
CA LYS A 50 -9.30 -9.96 -33.65
C LYS A 50 -8.68 -9.17 -32.49
N TRP A 51 -8.44 -7.89 -32.70
CA TRP A 51 -7.94 -7.01 -31.64
C TRP A 51 -8.93 -6.92 -30.48
N LEU A 52 -10.23 -6.74 -30.75
CA LEU A 52 -11.27 -6.64 -29.73
C LEU A 52 -11.41 -7.93 -28.91
N LEU A 53 -11.32 -9.11 -29.54
CA LEU A 53 -11.29 -10.39 -28.84
C LEU A 53 -10.09 -10.48 -27.87
N GLY A 54 -8.93 -9.95 -28.29
CA GLY A 54 -7.75 -9.83 -27.44
C GLY A 54 -7.96 -8.90 -26.24
N VAL A 55 -8.64 -7.76 -26.46
CA VAL A 55 -9.01 -6.83 -25.38
C VAL A 55 -9.91 -7.51 -24.36
N ILE A 56 -10.99 -8.17 -24.81
CA ILE A 56 -11.92 -8.90 -23.93
C ILE A 56 -11.17 -9.93 -23.07
N ARG A 57 -10.26 -10.70 -23.68
CA ARG A 57 -9.45 -11.71 -22.97
C ARG A 57 -8.50 -11.10 -21.95
N ASN A 58 -7.85 -9.98 -22.26
CA ASN A 58 -6.96 -9.31 -21.33
C ASN A 58 -7.73 -8.69 -20.15
N GLN A 59 -8.90 -8.11 -20.45
CA GLN A 59 -9.78 -7.51 -19.45
C GLN A 59 -10.31 -8.59 -18.49
N SER A 60 -10.76 -9.74 -18.98
CA SER A 60 -11.22 -10.84 -18.12
C SER A 60 -10.10 -11.40 -17.24
N ALA A 61 -8.89 -11.58 -17.79
CA ALA A 61 -7.73 -12.01 -17.02
C ALA A 61 -7.31 -10.99 -15.95
N PHE A 62 -7.52 -9.69 -16.21
CA PHE A 62 -7.32 -8.64 -15.21
C PHE A 62 -8.37 -8.74 -14.09
N TYR A 63 -9.65 -8.84 -14.43
CA TYR A 63 -10.72 -8.99 -13.45
C TYR A 63 -10.56 -10.25 -12.59
N ALA A 64 -10.24 -11.39 -13.19
CA ALA A 64 -9.98 -12.63 -12.44
C ALA A 64 -8.83 -12.48 -11.44
N ARG A 65 -7.71 -11.86 -11.85
CA ARG A 65 -6.58 -11.58 -10.94
C ARG A 65 -6.97 -10.63 -9.83
N SER A 66 -7.75 -9.60 -10.13
CA SER A 66 -8.26 -8.64 -9.15
C SER A 66 -9.24 -9.28 -8.16
N ALA A 67 -10.12 -10.18 -8.62
CA ALA A 67 -11.07 -10.92 -7.79
C ALA A 67 -10.36 -11.92 -6.86
N VAL A 68 -9.37 -12.67 -7.36
CA VAL A 68 -8.54 -13.56 -6.52
C VAL A 68 -7.80 -12.77 -5.44
N ARG A 69 -7.21 -11.62 -5.79
CA ARG A 69 -6.57 -10.73 -4.81
C ARG A 69 -7.56 -10.18 -3.80
N ARG A 70 -8.74 -9.74 -4.24
CA ARG A 70 -9.83 -9.28 -3.36
C ARG A 70 -10.28 -10.37 -2.39
N LYS A 71 -10.51 -11.58 -2.88
CA LYS A 71 -10.86 -12.74 -2.05
C LYS A 71 -9.78 -13.06 -1.03
N LYS A 72 -8.50 -12.94 -1.43
CA LYS A 72 -7.37 -13.04 -0.49
C LYS A 72 -7.42 -11.95 0.57
N ARG A 73 -7.71 -10.69 0.23
CA ARG A 73 -7.90 -9.60 1.22
C ARG A 73 -9.04 -9.90 2.19
N GLU A 74 -10.20 -10.31 1.68
CA GLU A 74 -11.39 -10.61 2.49
C GLU A 74 -11.16 -11.83 3.39
N ALA A 75 -10.41 -12.84 2.90
CA ALA A 75 -9.98 -13.97 3.69
C ALA A 75 -8.96 -13.56 4.78
N SER A 76 -7.98 -12.71 4.46
CA SER A 76 -7.03 -12.16 5.44
C SER A 76 -7.73 -11.32 6.52
N PHE A 77 -8.73 -10.53 6.15
CA PHE A 77 -9.53 -9.76 7.10
C PHE A 77 -10.38 -10.68 7.99
N SER A 78 -10.97 -11.73 7.42
CA SER A 78 -11.69 -12.77 8.19
C SER A 78 -10.75 -13.56 9.11
N TYR A 79 -9.50 -13.77 8.69
CA TYR A 79 -8.45 -14.42 9.47
C TYR A 79 -7.94 -13.54 10.62
N LEU A 80 -7.84 -12.22 10.42
CA LEU A 80 -7.54 -11.26 11.49
C LEU A 80 -8.64 -11.22 12.58
N SER A 81 -9.89 -11.59 12.25
CA SER A 81 -10.94 -11.75 13.28
C SER A 81 -10.87 -13.11 14.00
N HIS A 82 -10.34 -14.16 13.36
CA HIS A 82 -10.27 -15.52 13.90
C HIS A 82 -8.93 -15.88 14.58
N PHE A 83 -7.85 -15.12 14.36
CA PHE A 83 -6.53 -15.34 15.01
C PHE A 83 -6.44 -14.72 16.41
N ARG A 84 -7.43 -14.97 17.25
CA ARG A 84 -7.35 -14.68 18.69
C ARG A 84 -7.24 -15.96 19.52
N LEU A 85 -6.45 -16.94 19.07
CA LEU A 85 -6.15 -18.13 19.87
C LEU A 85 -4.66 -18.48 19.73
N GLU A 86 -4.05 -18.68 20.91
CA GLU A 86 -2.64 -18.88 21.25
C GLU A 86 -1.79 -17.60 21.34
N GLU A 87 -1.62 -17.10 22.58
CA GLU A 87 -0.71 -16.02 22.95
C GLU A 87 0.71 -16.55 23.22
N PRO A 88 1.66 -16.47 22.27
CA PRO A 88 3.04 -16.18 22.65
C PRO A 88 3.06 -14.72 23.12
N ILE A 89 3.71 -14.45 24.26
CA ILE A 89 3.87 -13.13 24.91
C ILE A 89 3.69 -11.98 23.91
N SER A 90 2.49 -11.42 23.88
CA SER A 90 2.10 -10.54 22.78
C SER A 90 2.90 -9.23 22.87
N THR A 91 3.63 -8.88 21.81
CA THR A 91 4.30 -7.58 21.68
C THR A 91 3.36 -6.42 22.00
N HIS A 92 2.06 -6.59 21.72
CA HIS A 92 1.00 -5.66 22.09
C HIS A 92 0.86 -5.47 23.61
N ASN A 93 0.91 -6.57 24.38
CA ASN A 93 0.84 -6.54 25.85
C ASN A 93 2.09 -5.88 26.44
N PHE A 94 3.27 -6.06 25.83
CA PHE A 94 4.44 -5.29 26.24
C PHE A 94 4.29 -3.79 25.97
N VAL A 95 3.87 -3.42 24.76
CA VAL A 95 3.73 -2.01 24.35
C VAL A 95 2.71 -1.26 25.20
N SER A 96 1.68 -1.94 25.72
CA SER A 96 0.72 -1.32 26.64
C SER A 96 1.32 -0.98 28.01
N THR A 97 2.37 -1.67 28.46
CA THR A 97 3.09 -1.36 29.71
C THR A 97 4.05 -0.17 29.61
N LEU A 98 4.36 0.30 28.40
CA LEU A 98 5.33 1.38 28.21
C LEU A 98 4.75 2.76 28.58
N PRO A 99 5.55 3.64 29.20
CA PRO A 99 5.22 5.06 29.30
C PRO A 99 4.93 5.67 27.93
N SER A 100 4.04 6.68 27.86
CA SER A 100 3.52 7.22 26.59
C SER A 100 4.60 7.55 25.56
N SER A 101 5.69 8.20 25.99
CA SER A 101 6.80 8.59 25.10
C SER A 101 7.56 7.39 24.53
N LEU A 102 7.69 6.29 25.29
CA LEU A 102 8.30 5.04 24.82
C LEU A 102 7.32 4.22 23.99
N LYS A 103 6.03 4.24 24.34
CA LYS A 103 4.95 3.56 23.62
C LYS A 103 4.85 4.08 22.19
N THR A 104 4.79 5.40 22.00
CA THR A 104 4.73 6.00 20.66
C THR A 104 5.99 5.69 19.85
N THR A 105 7.18 5.77 20.46
CA THR A 105 8.43 5.40 19.78
C THR A 105 8.44 3.91 19.40
N ALA A 106 7.99 3.01 20.28
CA ALA A 106 7.92 1.58 20.00
C ALA A 106 6.97 1.26 18.84
N LEU A 107 5.78 1.89 18.81
CA LEU A 107 4.82 1.71 17.71
C LEU A 107 5.37 2.18 16.36
N LEU A 108 6.06 3.34 16.33
CA LEU A 108 6.68 3.83 15.09
C LEU A 108 7.78 2.89 14.59
N VAL A 109 8.59 2.33 15.50
CA VAL A 109 9.62 1.34 15.13
C VAL A 109 8.99 0.05 14.60
N LEU A 110 7.94 -0.46 15.26
CA LEU A 110 7.24 -1.68 14.85
C LEU A 110 6.57 -1.54 13.48
N THR A 111 6.13 -0.33 13.13
CA THR A 111 5.56 0.01 11.82
C THR A 111 6.62 0.33 10.76
N GLY A 112 7.91 0.16 11.07
CA GLY A 112 9.00 0.26 10.09
C GLY A 112 9.49 1.69 9.82
N HIS A 113 9.16 2.66 10.67
CA HIS A 113 9.70 4.02 10.54
C HIS A 113 11.20 4.04 10.86
N SER A 114 11.95 4.76 10.03
CA SER A 114 13.37 5.01 10.23
C SER A 114 13.63 5.98 11.37
N LYS A 115 14.87 5.98 11.86
CA LYS A 115 15.34 6.90 12.91
C LYS A 115 15.07 8.37 12.56
N ALA A 116 15.29 8.77 11.31
CA ALA A 116 15.07 10.12 10.83
C ALA A 116 13.57 10.50 10.78
N GLU A 117 12.73 9.59 10.30
CA GLU A 117 11.27 9.77 10.29
C GLU A 117 10.71 9.88 11.71
N ILE A 118 11.17 9.03 12.63
CA ILE A 118 10.78 9.09 14.05
C ILE A 118 11.23 10.42 14.69
N ALA A 119 12.44 10.88 14.40
CA ALA A 119 12.95 12.16 14.89
C ALA A 119 12.07 13.31 14.43
N TRP A 120 11.73 13.31 13.14
CA TRP A 120 10.89 14.33 12.53
C TRP A 120 9.46 14.31 13.09
N LEU A 121 8.83 13.14 13.19
CA LEU A 121 7.47 12.96 13.71
C LEU A 121 7.33 13.36 15.18
N LEU A 122 8.27 12.91 16.02
CA LEU A 122 8.20 13.13 17.46
C LEU A 122 8.85 14.44 17.92
N ARG A 123 9.49 15.20 17.00
CA ARG A 123 10.22 16.44 17.30
C ARG A 123 11.27 16.25 18.41
N VAL A 124 12.01 15.15 18.33
CA VAL A 124 13.04 14.78 19.32
C VAL A 124 14.41 14.70 18.69
N SER A 125 15.43 15.02 19.49
CA SER A 125 16.82 14.93 19.08
C SER A 125 17.26 13.48 18.90
N ASP A 126 18.29 13.29 18.08
CA ASP A 126 18.90 12.00 17.82
C ASP A 126 19.38 11.25 19.09
N PRO A 127 20.00 11.92 20.09
CA PRO A 127 20.30 11.32 21.39
C PRO A 127 19.05 10.86 22.16
N ALA A 128 17.96 11.64 22.12
CA ALA A 128 16.72 11.28 22.82
C ALA A 128 16.10 10.00 22.24
N ILE A 129 16.15 9.81 20.91
CA ILE A 129 15.69 8.58 20.26
C ILE A 129 16.54 7.39 20.70
N ARG A 130 17.87 7.54 20.70
CA ARG A 130 18.77 6.47 21.18
C ARG A 130 18.44 6.08 22.62
N GLN A 131 18.26 7.05 23.50
CA GLN A 131 17.89 6.81 24.90
C GLN A 131 16.56 6.06 25.00
N ARG A 132 15.53 6.48 24.25
CA ARG A 132 14.22 5.82 24.22
C ARG A 132 14.33 4.37 23.72
N ILE A 133 15.07 4.12 22.64
CA ILE A 133 15.29 2.75 22.13
C ILE A 133 16.01 1.89 23.17
N VAL A 134 17.05 2.40 23.82
CA VAL A 134 17.76 1.68 24.89
C VAL A 134 16.82 1.35 26.05
N GLN A 135 15.97 2.31 26.45
CA GLN A 135 14.99 2.09 27.52
C GLN A 135 13.92 1.06 27.15
N ILE A 136 13.47 1.05 25.91
CA ILE A 136 12.53 0.04 25.38
C ILE A 136 13.19 -1.35 25.43
N LYS A 137 14.43 -1.49 24.92
CA LYS A 137 15.17 -2.77 24.95
C LYS A 137 15.38 -3.29 26.38
N LYS A 138 15.74 -2.41 27.32
CA LYS A 138 15.90 -2.78 28.74
C LYS A 138 14.59 -3.27 29.36
N ARG A 139 13.46 -2.62 29.05
CA ARG A 139 12.14 -3.01 29.53
C ARG A 139 11.68 -4.32 28.90
N TRP A 140 11.94 -4.54 27.61
CA TRP A 140 11.66 -5.80 26.93
C TRP A 140 12.37 -6.97 27.61
N LYS A 141 13.68 -6.82 27.87
CA LYS A 141 14.47 -7.85 28.55
C LYS A 141 13.91 -8.21 29.93
N LYS A 142 13.33 -7.24 30.66
CA LYS A 142 12.67 -7.49 31.94
C LYS A 142 11.29 -8.15 31.81
N TYR A 143 10.59 -7.89 30.71
CA TYR A 143 9.22 -8.34 30.49
C TYR A 143 9.14 -9.77 29.93
N ASP A 144 9.97 -10.09 28.94
CA ASP A 144 9.90 -11.36 28.19
C ASP A 144 11.15 -12.25 28.44
N GLY A 145 12.19 -11.74 29.11
CA GLY A 145 13.43 -12.47 29.39
C GLY A 145 14.34 -12.70 28.17
N ARG A 146 13.79 -12.74 26.95
CA ARG A 146 14.52 -12.92 25.69
C ARG A 146 15.22 -11.66 25.21
N HIS A 147 16.29 -11.83 24.44
CA HIS A 147 16.94 -10.71 23.78
C HIS A 147 16.08 -10.19 22.62
N VAL A 148 16.08 -8.87 22.37
CA VAL A 148 15.29 -8.25 21.27
C VAL A 148 15.64 -8.83 19.89
N SER A 149 16.82 -9.42 19.73
CA SER A 149 17.23 -10.11 18.49
C SER A 149 16.49 -11.42 18.23
N GLU A 150 15.88 -12.01 19.26
CA GLU A 150 15.10 -13.26 19.17
C GLU A 150 13.64 -12.99 18.81
N LEU A 151 13.25 -11.71 18.70
CA LEU A 151 11.95 -11.32 18.18
C LEU A 151 11.88 -11.66 16.69
N ASN A 152 10.87 -12.45 16.33
CA ASN A 152 10.48 -12.61 14.94
C ASN A 152 10.16 -11.22 14.36
N GLY A 153 10.95 -10.77 13.37
CA GLY A 153 10.68 -9.53 12.63
C GLY A 153 9.39 -9.62 11.80
N LEU A 154 9.11 -8.58 11.00
CA LEU A 154 7.96 -8.56 10.08
C LEU A 154 8.02 -9.78 9.15
N LYS A 155 7.26 -10.84 9.50
CA LYS A 155 7.15 -12.11 8.75
C LYS A 155 6.12 -12.02 7.63
N GLU A 156 5.97 -10.86 7.01
CA GLU A 156 5.04 -10.68 5.90
C GLU A 156 5.74 -10.95 4.56
N SER A 157 4.99 -11.49 3.59
CA SER A 157 5.50 -11.93 2.28
C SER A 157 5.98 -10.79 1.35
N LEU A 158 5.94 -9.55 1.82
CA LEU A 158 6.27 -8.37 1.05
C LEU A 158 7.74 -7.99 1.23
N ALA A 159 8.38 -7.57 0.13
CA ALA A 159 9.74 -7.08 0.15
C ALA A 159 9.79 -5.63 0.64
N PHE A 160 9.47 -5.38 1.92
CA PHE A 160 9.38 -4.03 2.51
C PHE A 160 10.62 -3.17 2.26
N GLY A 161 11.80 -3.77 2.27
CA GLY A 161 13.04 -3.05 1.94
C GLY A 161 13.05 -2.48 0.51
N ARG A 162 12.57 -3.25 -0.47
CA ARG A 162 12.47 -2.80 -1.87
C ARG A 162 11.34 -1.79 -2.06
N ILE A 163 10.20 -2.02 -1.41
CA ILE A 163 9.08 -1.07 -1.37
C ILE A 163 9.58 0.27 -0.85
N ARG A 164 10.26 0.27 0.30
CA ARG A 164 10.83 1.49 0.89
C ARG A 164 11.84 2.16 -0.04
N GLN A 165 12.77 1.42 -0.64
CA GLN A 165 13.73 1.98 -1.61
C GLN A 165 13.02 2.64 -2.80
N SER A 166 11.98 2.01 -3.33
CA SER A 166 11.21 2.57 -4.45
C SER A 166 10.45 3.84 -4.05
N LEU A 167 9.91 3.91 -2.83
CA LEU A 167 9.23 5.10 -2.30
C LEU A 167 10.21 6.25 -2.03
N LEU A 168 11.41 5.97 -1.53
CA LEU A 168 12.44 6.99 -1.32
C LEU A 168 12.97 7.57 -2.63
N ASN A 169 13.00 6.77 -3.69
CA ASN A 169 13.43 7.19 -5.03
C ASN A 169 12.29 7.72 -5.89
N ALA A 170 11.04 7.67 -5.41
CA ALA A 170 9.90 8.17 -6.15
C ALA A 170 10.05 9.70 -6.32
N PRO A 171 9.67 10.25 -7.49
CA PRO A 171 9.78 11.68 -7.76
C PRO A 171 8.87 12.45 -6.80
N CYS A 172 9.47 12.90 -5.70
CA CYS A 172 8.80 13.67 -4.68
C CYS A 172 8.42 15.03 -5.29
N ARG A 173 7.11 15.30 -5.45
CA ARG A 173 6.63 16.54 -6.05
C ARG A 173 6.84 17.75 -5.13
N ASP A 174 6.92 17.53 -3.81
CA ASP A 174 7.15 18.55 -2.79
C ASP A 174 7.73 17.97 -1.49
N LYS A 175 8.33 18.82 -0.65
CA LYS A 175 8.91 18.42 0.66
C LYS A 175 7.91 17.80 1.64
N ASP A 176 6.61 17.99 1.40
CA ASP A 176 5.50 17.54 2.25
C ASP A 176 4.74 16.36 1.63
N THR A 177 5.45 15.46 0.95
CA THR A 177 4.85 14.26 0.37
C THR A 177 4.98 13.09 1.33
N LEU A 178 3.85 12.45 1.67
CA LEU A 178 3.82 11.20 2.41
C LEU A 178 3.65 10.04 1.44
N ALA A 179 4.46 9.00 1.59
CA ALA A 179 4.45 7.86 0.69
C ALA A 179 4.36 6.56 1.49
N SER A 180 3.52 5.63 1.05
CA SER A 180 3.31 4.35 1.72
C SER A 180 2.90 3.29 0.71
N HIS A 181 2.54 2.10 1.21
CA HIS A 181 2.01 1.02 0.40
C HIS A 181 0.77 0.44 1.05
N ASP A 182 -0.13 -0.11 0.24
CA ASP A 182 -1.26 -0.89 0.74
C ASP A 182 -0.80 -2.30 1.19
N PRO A 183 -1.64 -3.10 1.86
CA PRO A 183 -1.29 -4.48 2.24
C PRO A 183 -0.96 -5.41 1.06
N ASP A 184 -1.27 -5.01 -0.17
CA ASP A 184 -0.93 -5.73 -1.41
C ASP A 184 0.46 -5.32 -1.96
N GLY A 185 1.10 -4.30 -1.37
CA GLY A 185 2.39 -3.75 -1.77
C GLY A 185 2.30 -2.70 -2.88
N HIS A 186 1.09 -2.26 -3.24
CA HIS A 186 0.89 -1.16 -4.17
C HIS A 186 1.28 0.15 -3.52
N LEU A 187 2.20 0.86 -4.18
CA LEU A 187 2.72 2.12 -3.71
C LEU A 187 1.69 3.23 -3.93
N PHE A 188 1.49 4.07 -2.93
CA PHE A 188 0.71 5.29 -3.08
C PHE A 188 1.44 6.47 -2.43
N MET A 189 1.21 7.65 -3.01
CA MET A 189 1.75 8.92 -2.52
C MET A 189 0.60 9.88 -2.26
N MET A 190 0.68 10.57 -1.15
CA MET A 190 -0.26 11.58 -0.70
C MET A 190 0.47 12.92 -0.66
N THR A 191 -0.03 13.88 -1.44
CA THR A 191 0.39 15.28 -1.36
C THR A 191 -0.75 16.13 -0.85
N SER A 192 -0.43 17.24 -0.21
CA SER A 192 -1.43 18.22 0.21
C SER A 192 -1.49 19.36 -0.80
N GLN A 193 -2.69 19.69 -1.27
CA GLN A 193 -2.93 20.88 -2.12
C GLN A 193 -3.18 22.15 -1.31
N ASN A 194 -3.24 22.04 0.03
CA ASN A 194 -3.47 23.17 0.90
C ASN A 194 -2.22 24.05 0.96
N ARG A 195 -2.37 25.36 0.67
CA ARG A 195 -1.29 26.34 0.81
C ARG A 195 -0.70 26.27 2.23
N SER A 196 0.63 26.34 2.30
CA SER A 196 1.49 26.20 3.49
C SER A 196 1.14 27.07 4.70
N LEU A 197 0.23 28.05 4.57
CA LEU A 197 -0.28 28.86 5.68
C LEU A 197 -1.12 28.06 6.70
N ARG A 198 -1.70 26.91 6.29
CA ARG A 198 -2.42 25.98 7.20
C ARG A 198 -1.62 24.72 7.52
N GLN A 199 -0.42 24.59 6.96
CA GLN A 199 0.50 23.51 7.29
C GLN A 199 1.46 24.03 8.36
N HIS A 200 1.72 23.24 9.40
CA HIS A 200 2.70 23.60 10.43
C HIS A 200 4.08 23.75 9.77
N ARG A 201 4.49 24.99 9.50
CA ARG A 201 5.83 25.31 8.98
C ARG A 201 6.86 24.82 9.99
N VAL A 202 7.70 23.87 9.57
CA VAL A 202 8.94 23.54 10.28
C VAL A 202 9.89 24.70 10.02
N THR A 203 10.05 25.62 10.97
CA THR A 203 11.20 26.50 10.99
C THR A 203 12.42 25.63 11.29
N SER A 204 13.17 25.29 10.24
CA SER A 204 14.49 24.70 10.40
C SER A 204 15.35 25.74 11.12
N ASN A 205 15.60 25.54 12.42
CA ASN A 205 16.60 26.28 13.16
C ASN A 205 17.97 25.91 12.59
N LEU A 206 18.42 26.65 11.58
CA LEU A 206 19.79 26.62 11.09
C LEU A 206 20.34 28.04 11.15
N LYS A 207 21.38 28.18 11.99
CA LYS A 207 22.28 29.32 12.24
C LYS A 207 21.86 30.35 13.29
N GLU A 208 22.44 30.19 14.48
CA GLU A 208 23.07 31.28 15.23
C GLU A 208 24.25 30.71 16.05
N GLU A 209 25.30 30.26 15.34
CA GLU A 209 26.64 30.08 15.92
C GLU A 209 27.65 30.62 14.92
N LYS A 210 27.67 31.95 14.74
CA LYS A 210 28.82 32.73 14.26
C LYS A 210 28.63 34.20 14.64
N SER A 211 28.71 34.51 15.93
CA SER A 211 29.17 35.80 16.45
C SER A 211 29.25 35.71 17.98
N ASN A 212 30.43 35.33 18.49
CA ASN A 212 31.04 35.89 19.71
C ASN A 212 32.27 35.04 20.10
N ALA A 213 33.37 35.76 20.33
CA ALA A 213 34.75 35.34 20.59
C ALA A 213 35.56 34.93 19.35
#